data_AF-A0A0F9B5Q7-F1
#
_entry.id   AF-A0A0F9B5Q7-F1
#
_cell.length_a   1.000
_cell.length_b   1.000
_cell.length_c   1.000
_cell.angle_alpha   90.00
_cell.angle_beta   90.00
_cell.angle_gamma   90.00
#
_symmetry.space_group_name_H-M   'P 1'
#
loop_
_entity.id
_entity.type
_entity.pdbx_description
1 polymer ?
#
loop_
_entity_poly.entity_id
_entity_poly.type
_entity_poly.pdbx_seq_one_letter_code
_entity_poly.pdbx_strand_id
1 'polypeptide(L)'
;TAEELVNGYSRTADYTRKTQTLAEDRKKVDSELAETQGARQEYLQNLKVLNKSLTDLNPQPDWVQVKRDRPGTYATEYADWQRQDGQRQKLRDEETLVEEDNRKDIESRTRKYLTEERALLEKALPAFADEEKGVALASEMAAYAERRFGVPRDQFDNVQNHTLMVMLHDSMELVKLKSGGTPRPLKS
;
A
#
# COMPACT_ATOMS: atom_id res chain seq x y z
N THR A 1 33.82 28.91 -14.43
CA THR A 1 34.54 29.69 -13.39
C THR A 1 34.82 28.80 -12.19
N ALA A 2 35.73 29.17 -11.27
CA ALA A 2 36.07 28.34 -10.11
C ALA A 2 34.88 28.04 -9.18
N GLU A 3 33.93 28.98 -9.07
CA GLU A 3 32.67 28.79 -8.32
C GLU A 3 31.83 27.61 -8.83
N GLU A 4 31.86 27.36 -10.15
CA GLU A 4 31.09 26.29 -10.77
C GLU A 4 31.68 24.90 -10.47
N LEU A 5 33.01 24.81 -10.40
CA LEU A 5 33.72 23.62 -9.95
C LEU A 5 33.45 23.32 -8.46
N VAL A 6 33.41 24.36 -7.62
CA VAL A 6 33.09 24.23 -6.18
C VAL A 6 31.64 23.78 -5.97
N ASN A 7 30.70 24.34 -6.75
CA ASN A 7 29.29 23.97 -6.70
C ASN A 7 29.04 22.51 -7.15
N GLY A 8 29.75 22.04 -8.19
CA GLY A 8 29.68 20.64 -8.64
C GLY A 8 30.20 19.65 -7.59
N TYR A 9 31.29 20.00 -6.91
CA TYR A 9 31.84 19.21 -5.81
C TYR A 9 30.87 19.12 -4.62
N SER A 10 30.25 20.24 -4.23
CA SER A 10 29.27 20.27 -3.14
C SER A 10 28.06 19.38 -3.41
N ARG A 11 27.53 19.38 -4.64
CA ARG A 11 26.38 18.53 -5.02
C ARG A 11 26.73 17.05 -5.02
N THR A 12 27.93 16.72 -5.49
CA THR A 12 28.42 15.33 -5.51
C THR A 12 28.57 14.78 -4.09
N ALA A 13 29.12 15.58 -3.18
CA ALA A 13 29.25 15.19 -1.77
C ALA A 13 27.89 14.98 -1.07
N ASP A 14 26.91 15.88 -1.32
CA ASP A 14 25.56 15.73 -0.78
C ASP A 14 24.86 14.48 -1.33
N TYR A 15 24.99 14.23 -2.64
CA TYR A 15 24.47 13.02 -3.29
C TYR A 15 25.04 11.75 -2.65
N THR A 16 26.36 11.68 -2.47
CA THR A 16 27.04 10.53 -1.86
C THR A 16 26.57 10.31 -0.43
N ARG A 17 26.46 11.36 0.38
CA ARG A 17 26.01 11.24 1.77
C ARG A 17 24.57 10.72 1.86
N LYS A 18 23.66 11.27 1.06
CA LYS A 18 22.25 10.89 1.05
C LYS A 18 22.05 9.43 0.61
N THR A 19 22.80 8.98 -0.40
CA THR A 19 22.76 7.58 -0.85
C THR A 19 23.41 6.60 0.13
N GLN A 20 24.46 7.01 0.85
CA GLN A 20 25.04 6.21 1.93
C GLN A 20 24.08 6.01 3.10
N THR A 21 23.39 7.08 3.51
CA THR A 21 22.40 7.02 4.59
C THR A 21 21.31 6.00 4.27
N LEU A 22 20.82 5.98 3.02
CA LEU A 22 19.84 4.97 2.57
C LEU A 22 20.38 3.54 2.63
N ALA A 23 21.65 3.32 2.28
CA ALA A 23 22.24 1.98 2.35
C ALA A 23 22.34 1.46 3.79
N GLU A 24 22.48 2.36 4.77
CA GLU A 24 22.41 2.04 6.19
C GLU A 24 20.98 1.77 6.63
N ASP A 25 20.01 2.58 6.19
CA ASP A 25 18.59 2.37 6.48
C ASP A 25 18.08 1.05 5.90
N ARG A 26 18.49 0.68 4.68
CA ARG A 26 18.20 -0.63 4.09
C ARG A 26 18.68 -1.78 4.97
N LYS A 27 19.89 -1.69 5.52
CA LYS A 27 20.43 -2.74 6.40
C LYS A 27 19.64 -2.86 7.70
N LYS A 28 19.21 -1.73 8.28
CA LYS A 28 18.34 -1.73 9.47
C LYS A 28 17.00 -2.37 9.15
N VAL A 29 16.40 -1.98 8.03
CA VAL A 29 15.13 -2.53 7.56
C VAL A 29 15.28 -4.02 7.27
N ASP A 30 16.34 -4.50 6.63
CA ASP A 30 16.60 -5.94 6.43
C ASP A 30 16.77 -6.70 7.75
N SER A 31 17.35 -6.07 8.78
CA SER A 31 17.47 -6.67 10.11
C SER A 31 16.18 -6.65 10.94
N GLU A 32 15.29 -5.69 10.67
CA GLU A 32 14.01 -5.49 11.37
C GLU A 32 12.80 -6.03 10.56
N LEU A 33 13.00 -6.35 9.28
CA LEU A 33 12.00 -6.83 8.30
C LEU A 33 11.39 -8.16 8.70
N ALA A 34 12.07 -8.91 9.57
CA ALA A 34 11.53 -10.09 10.19
C ALA A 34 10.31 -9.78 11.09
N GLU A 35 10.15 -8.53 11.58
CA GLU A 35 9.24 -8.25 12.69
C GLU A 35 8.14 -7.21 12.42
N THR A 36 8.28 -6.20 11.52
CA THR A 36 7.18 -5.21 11.34
C THR A 36 6.93 -4.67 9.91
N GLN A 37 5.66 -4.63 9.50
CA GLN A 37 5.18 -3.96 8.28
C GLN A 37 5.48 -2.45 8.27
N GLY A 38 5.52 -1.83 9.45
CA GLY A 38 5.81 -0.40 9.62
C GLY A 38 7.20 -0.04 9.08
N ALA A 39 8.23 -0.83 9.39
CA ALA A 39 9.60 -0.58 8.93
C ALA A 39 9.71 -0.59 7.39
N ARG A 40 8.99 -1.51 6.72
CA ARG A 40 8.95 -1.57 5.25
C ARG A 40 8.25 -0.36 4.64
N GLN A 41 7.15 0.10 5.24
CA GLN A 41 6.45 1.30 4.76
C GLN A 41 7.28 2.56 4.94
N GLU A 42 7.97 2.69 6.08
CA GLU A 42 8.90 3.79 6.35
C GLU A 42 10.06 3.78 5.35
N TYR A 43 10.66 2.61 5.09
CA TYR A 43 11.71 2.46 4.09
C TYR A 43 11.25 2.91 2.69
N LEU A 44 10.07 2.47 2.26
CA LEU A 44 9.50 2.86 0.97
C LEU A 44 9.25 4.38 0.90
N GLN A 45 8.78 4.99 1.98
CA GLN A 45 8.58 6.44 2.07
C GLN A 45 9.93 7.18 1.96
N ASN A 46 10.95 6.70 2.67
CA ASN A 46 12.30 7.27 2.63
C ASN A 46 12.93 7.14 1.24
N LEU A 47 12.74 6.00 0.57
CA LEU A 47 13.16 5.79 -0.83
C LEU A 47 12.54 6.84 -1.77
N LYS A 48 11.22 7.07 -1.67
CA LYS A 48 10.49 8.06 -2.48
C LYS A 48 10.99 9.48 -2.25
N VAL A 49 11.15 9.87 -0.99
CA VAL A 49 11.65 11.21 -0.62
C VAL A 49 13.07 11.40 -1.13
N LEU A 50 13.93 10.40 -0.99
CA LEU A 50 15.31 10.47 -1.49
C LEU A 50 15.36 10.57 -3.02
N ASN A 51 14.63 9.70 -3.72
CA ASN A 51 14.58 9.70 -5.18
C ASN A 51 14.14 11.07 -5.74
N LYS A 52 13.13 11.69 -5.11
CA LYS A 52 12.72 13.06 -5.41
C LYS A 52 13.83 14.07 -5.12
N SER A 53 14.43 14.04 -3.92
CA SER A 53 15.50 14.98 -3.54
C SER A 53 16.72 14.90 -4.47
N LEU A 54 17.12 13.70 -4.90
CA LEU A 54 18.25 13.51 -5.82
C LEU A 54 17.93 13.98 -7.25
N THR A 55 16.67 13.87 -7.67
CA THR A 55 16.20 14.41 -8.95
C THR A 55 16.23 15.94 -8.94
N ASP A 56 15.78 16.56 -7.84
CA ASP A 56 15.79 18.02 -7.67
C ASP A 56 17.21 18.59 -7.52
N LEU A 57 18.13 17.85 -6.89
CA LEU A 57 19.52 18.26 -6.68
C LEU A 57 20.35 18.25 -7.97
N ASN A 58 20.08 17.32 -8.88
CA ASN A 58 20.79 17.18 -10.15
C ASN A 58 19.82 16.96 -11.32
N PRO A 59 19.06 18.02 -11.71
CA PRO A 59 18.18 17.96 -12.87
C PRO A 59 18.99 17.75 -14.15
N GLN A 60 18.36 17.18 -15.18
CA GLN A 60 19.01 16.99 -16.47
C GLN A 60 19.40 18.34 -17.11
N PRO A 61 20.69 18.58 -17.37
CA PRO A 61 21.12 19.79 -18.07
C PRO A 61 20.73 19.76 -19.55
N ASP A 62 20.58 20.95 -20.16
CA ASP A 62 20.58 21.07 -21.61
C ASP A 62 22.01 20.84 -22.13
N TRP A 63 22.28 19.60 -22.54
CA TRP A 63 23.59 19.19 -23.03
C TRP A 63 24.03 19.92 -24.30
N VAL A 64 23.08 20.38 -25.13
CA VAL A 64 23.38 21.16 -26.33
C VAL A 64 23.92 22.52 -25.92
N GLN A 65 23.29 23.16 -24.95
CA GLN A 65 23.76 24.43 -24.39
C GLN A 65 25.10 24.27 -23.66
N VAL A 66 25.24 23.26 -22.80
CA VAL A 66 26.50 23.00 -22.04
C VAL A 66 27.67 22.77 -23.00
N LYS A 67 27.47 21.99 -24.07
CA LYS A 67 28.52 21.76 -25.08
C LYS A 67 28.93 23.03 -25.81
N ARG A 68 27.97 23.93 -26.09
CA ARG A 68 28.22 25.21 -26.76
C ARG A 68 28.94 26.20 -25.84
N ASP A 69 28.45 26.36 -24.63
CA ASP A 69 28.90 27.38 -23.69
C ASP A 69 30.20 26.94 -22.97
N ARG A 70 30.39 25.62 -22.77
CA ARG A 70 31.48 25.02 -21.97
C ARG A 70 32.00 23.69 -22.56
N PRO A 71 32.54 23.69 -23.80
CA PRO A 71 33.00 22.46 -24.45
C PRO A 71 34.11 21.72 -23.69
N GLY A 72 34.93 22.44 -22.91
CA GLY A 72 36.05 21.85 -22.16
C GLY A 72 35.65 21.02 -20.94
N THR A 73 34.52 21.32 -20.29
CA THR A 73 34.02 20.57 -19.11
C THR A 73 32.91 19.59 -19.45
N TYR A 74 32.33 19.68 -20.66
CA TYR A 74 31.23 18.85 -21.14
C TYR A 74 31.41 17.36 -20.86
N ALA A 75 32.56 16.78 -21.22
CA ALA A 75 32.78 15.33 -21.10
C ALA A 75 32.73 14.87 -19.62
N THR A 76 33.32 15.66 -18.72
CA THR A 76 33.33 15.38 -17.28
C THR A 76 31.94 15.56 -16.69
N GLU A 77 31.26 16.68 -16.98
CA GLU A 77 29.91 16.96 -16.48
C GLU A 77 28.89 15.90 -16.96
N TYR A 78 28.99 15.48 -18.22
CA TYR A 78 28.15 14.43 -18.78
C TYR A 78 28.40 13.07 -18.12
N ALA A 79 29.67 12.69 -17.95
CA ALA A 79 30.02 11.44 -17.28
C ALA A 79 29.57 11.43 -15.82
N ASP A 80 29.67 12.55 -15.11
CA ASP A 80 29.23 12.68 -13.72
C ASP A 80 27.70 12.57 -13.61
N TRP A 81 26.98 13.25 -14.50
CA TRP A 81 25.53 13.13 -14.57
C TRP A 81 25.08 11.71 -14.90
N GLN A 82 25.71 11.03 -15.87
CA GLN A 82 25.41 9.64 -16.22
C GLN A 82 25.62 8.69 -15.04
N ARG A 83 26.68 8.87 -14.24
CA ARG A 83 26.91 8.06 -13.04
C ARG A 83 25.81 8.27 -11.99
N GLN A 84 25.42 9.52 -11.76
CA GLN A 84 24.33 9.84 -10.83
C GLN A 84 22.98 9.34 -11.35
N ASP A 85 22.74 9.42 -12.66
CA ASP A 85 21.53 8.90 -13.29
C ASP A 85 21.39 7.39 -13.13
N GLY A 86 22.48 6.65 -13.39
CA GLY A 86 22.51 5.20 -13.15
C GLY A 86 22.28 4.83 -11.69
N GLN A 87 22.74 5.65 -10.74
CA GLN A 87 22.44 5.46 -9.32
C GLN A 87 20.97 5.74 -9.00
N ARG A 88 20.37 6.80 -9.55
CA ARG A 88 18.92 7.06 -9.41
C ARG A 88 18.09 5.93 -10.00
N GLN A 89 18.50 5.38 -11.14
CA GLN A 89 17.79 4.25 -11.75
C GLN A 89 17.76 3.05 -10.80
N LYS A 90 18.89 2.70 -10.18
CA LYS A 90 18.93 1.63 -9.17
C LYS A 90 18.00 1.90 -7.98
N LEU A 91 17.87 3.14 -7.55
CA LEU A 91 16.91 3.52 -6.50
C LEU A 91 15.46 3.34 -6.94
N ARG A 92 15.12 3.68 -8.20
CA ARG A 92 13.77 3.44 -8.77
C ARG A 92 13.47 1.95 -8.90
N ASP A 93 14.45 1.16 -9.31
CA ASP A 93 14.32 -0.29 -9.43
C ASP A 93 14.06 -0.90 -8.04
N GLU A 94 14.82 -0.47 -7.03
CA GLU A 94 14.61 -0.87 -5.63
C GLU A 94 13.22 -0.45 -5.11
N GLU A 95 12.80 0.80 -5.36
CA GLU A 95 11.46 1.30 -5.01
C GLU A 95 10.38 0.37 -5.58
N THR A 96 10.47 0.03 -6.87
CA THR A 96 9.53 -0.85 -7.56
C THR A 96 9.51 -2.25 -6.93
N LEU A 97 10.68 -2.81 -6.59
CA LEU A 97 10.78 -4.12 -5.95
C LEU A 97 10.12 -4.14 -4.57
N VAL A 98 10.38 -3.12 -3.75
CA VAL A 98 9.79 -3.00 -2.40
C VAL A 98 8.28 -2.82 -2.48
N GLU A 99 7.78 -2.04 -3.45
CA GLU A 99 6.34 -1.88 -3.69
C GLU A 99 5.66 -3.19 -4.08
N GLU A 100 6.29 -3.95 -4.99
CA GLU A 100 5.77 -5.25 -5.40
C GLU A 100 5.72 -6.23 -4.23
N ASP A 101 6.77 -6.29 -3.42
CA ASP A 101 6.83 -7.17 -2.26
C ASP A 101 5.80 -6.77 -1.19
N ASN A 102 5.64 -5.47 -0.94
CA ASN A 102 4.59 -4.96 -0.05
C ASN A 102 3.18 -5.30 -0.56
N ARG A 103 2.93 -5.21 -1.87
CA ARG A 103 1.65 -5.60 -2.46
C ARG A 103 1.36 -7.09 -2.26
N LYS A 104 2.35 -7.96 -2.51
CA LYS A 104 2.21 -9.42 -2.33
C LYS A 104 1.92 -9.79 -0.88
N ASP A 105 2.58 -9.14 0.08
CA ASP A 105 2.35 -9.37 1.51
C ASP A 105 0.92 -8.96 1.92
N ILE A 106 0.47 -7.77 1.51
CA ILE A 106 -0.90 -7.31 1.76
C ILE A 106 -1.93 -8.27 1.16
N GLU A 107 -1.72 -8.72 -0.07
CA GLU A 107 -2.60 -9.68 -0.75
C GLU A 107 -2.65 -11.02 0.02
N SER A 108 -1.49 -11.54 0.43
CA SER A 108 -1.39 -12.77 1.21
C SER A 108 -2.14 -12.67 2.55
N ARG A 109 -1.94 -11.57 3.28
CA ARG A 109 -2.62 -11.31 4.56
C ARG A 109 -4.12 -11.15 4.39
N THR A 110 -4.54 -10.42 3.37
CA THR A 110 -5.96 -10.24 3.05
C THR A 110 -6.60 -11.59 2.73
N ARG A 111 -5.93 -12.43 1.94
CA ARG A 111 -6.41 -13.78 1.63
C ARG A 111 -6.50 -14.66 2.87
N LYS A 112 -5.51 -14.61 3.77
CA LYS A 112 -5.54 -15.34 5.05
C LYS A 112 -6.70 -14.87 5.91
N TYR A 113 -6.84 -13.57 6.12
CA TYR A 113 -7.94 -12.97 6.86
C TYR A 113 -9.30 -13.41 6.30
N LEU A 114 -9.52 -13.30 4.99
CA LEU A 114 -10.75 -13.75 4.33
C LEU A 114 -11.04 -15.24 4.54
N THR A 115 -10.00 -16.07 4.49
CA THR A 115 -10.14 -17.51 4.70
C THR A 115 -10.50 -17.83 6.15
N GLU A 116 -9.87 -17.14 7.11
CA GLU A 116 -10.14 -17.27 8.54
C GLU A 116 -11.56 -16.79 8.88
N GLU A 117 -11.96 -15.61 8.40
CA GLU A 117 -13.30 -15.06 8.59
C GLU A 117 -14.37 -16.01 8.03
N ARG A 118 -14.14 -16.58 6.84
CA ARG A 118 -15.04 -17.57 6.26
C ARG A 118 -15.14 -18.83 7.11
N ALA A 119 -14.01 -19.37 7.58
CA ALA A 119 -14.01 -20.56 8.44
C ALA A 119 -14.73 -20.32 9.78
N LEU A 120 -14.57 -19.13 10.35
CA LEU A 120 -15.28 -18.72 11.57
C LEU A 120 -16.78 -18.52 11.31
N LEU A 121 -17.15 -17.97 10.15
CA LEU A 121 -18.54 -17.83 9.74
C LEU A 121 -19.22 -19.20 9.55
N GLU A 122 -18.59 -20.13 8.85
CA GLU A 122 -19.12 -21.48 8.64
C GLU A 122 -19.28 -22.25 9.97
N LYS A 123 -18.37 -22.04 10.92
CA LYS A 123 -18.47 -22.62 12.26
C LYS A 123 -19.63 -22.03 13.07
N ALA A 124 -19.85 -20.71 12.98
CA ALA A 124 -20.92 -20.03 13.72
C ALA A 124 -22.29 -20.22 13.08
N LEU A 125 -22.35 -20.20 11.75
CA LEU A 125 -23.55 -20.33 10.93
C LEU A 125 -23.34 -21.46 9.89
N PRO A 126 -23.62 -22.73 10.25
CA PRO A 126 -23.37 -23.88 9.39
C PRO A 126 -24.06 -23.85 8.02
N ALA A 127 -25.11 -23.03 7.86
CA ALA A 127 -25.74 -22.81 6.56
C ALA A 127 -24.77 -22.21 5.51
N PHE A 128 -23.74 -21.48 5.92
CA PHE A 128 -22.72 -20.92 5.02
C PHE A 128 -21.70 -21.95 4.51
N ALA A 129 -21.68 -23.17 5.06
CA ALA A 129 -20.84 -24.25 4.55
C ALA A 129 -21.40 -24.88 3.25
N ASP A 130 -22.68 -24.65 2.96
CA ASP A 130 -23.38 -25.07 1.76
C ASP A 130 -23.63 -23.84 0.88
N GLU A 131 -23.24 -23.90 -0.39
CA GLU A 131 -23.26 -22.74 -1.28
C GLU A 131 -24.70 -22.23 -1.52
N GLU A 132 -25.66 -23.13 -1.74
CA GLU A 132 -27.05 -22.75 -1.98
C GLU A 132 -27.71 -22.18 -0.72
N LYS A 133 -27.52 -22.85 0.42
CA LYS A 133 -28.08 -22.39 1.71
C LYS A 133 -27.42 -21.10 2.18
N GLY A 134 -26.12 -20.96 1.97
CA GLY A 134 -25.36 -19.76 2.30
C GLY A 134 -25.85 -18.55 1.49
N VAL A 135 -26.04 -18.72 0.18
CA VAL A 135 -26.58 -17.66 -0.68
C VAL A 135 -28.01 -17.28 -0.28
N ALA A 136 -28.86 -18.27 0.00
CA ALA A 136 -30.23 -18.02 0.45
C ALA A 136 -30.26 -17.24 1.77
N LEU A 137 -29.50 -17.69 2.78
CA LEU A 137 -29.41 -17.04 4.08
C LEU A 137 -28.82 -15.63 3.99
N ALA A 138 -27.74 -15.45 3.21
CA ALA A 138 -27.16 -14.14 2.96
C ALA A 138 -28.17 -13.19 2.30
N SER A 139 -29.01 -13.69 1.40
CA SER A 139 -30.06 -12.90 0.76
C SER A 139 -31.14 -12.46 1.75
N GLU A 140 -31.58 -13.36 2.64
CA GLU A 140 -32.50 -13.01 3.72
C GLU A 140 -31.91 -11.97 4.67
N MET A 141 -30.66 -12.16 5.07
CA MET A 141 -29.93 -11.25 5.94
C MET A 141 -29.79 -9.86 5.32
N ALA A 142 -29.46 -9.77 4.03
CA ALA A 142 -29.37 -8.50 3.33
C ALA A 142 -30.73 -7.77 3.26
N ALA A 143 -31.80 -8.49 2.92
CA ALA A 143 -33.14 -7.91 2.89
C ALA A 143 -33.60 -7.45 4.29
N TYR A 144 -33.23 -8.18 5.34
CA TYR A 144 -33.42 -7.75 6.72
C TYR A 144 -32.61 -6.50 7.04
N ALA A 145 -31.33 -6.46 6.66
CA ALA A 145 -30.44 -5.33 6.88
C ALA A 145 -30.97 -4.04 6.24
N GLU A 146 -31.42 -4.14 4.99
CA GLU A 146 -32.03 -3.04 4.25
C GLU A 146 -33.31 -2.54 4.94
N ARG A 147 -34.25 -3.44 5.25
CA ARG A 147 -35.55 -3.05 5.85
C ARG A 147 -35.42 -2.50 7.26
N ARG A 148 -34.49 -3.05 8.05
CA ARG A 148 -34.37 -2.73 9.48
C ARG A 148 -33.43 -1.56 9.73
N PHE A 149 -32.31 -1.50 9.01
CA PHE A 149 -31.21 -0.57 9.25
C PHE A 149 -30.93 0.37 8.06
N GLY A 150 -31.56 0.16 6.91
CA GLY A 150 -31.30 0.96 5.71
C GLY A 150 -29.94 0.68 5.06
N VAL A 151 -29.35 -0.49 5.33
CA VAL A 151 -28.05 -0.89 4.75
C VAL A 151 -28.27 -1.29 3.28
N PRO A 152 -27.63 -0.60 2.32
CA PRO A 152 -27.68 -0.97 0.91
C PRO A 152 -27.07 -2.34 0.63
N ARG A 153 -27.53 -3.00 -0.45
CA ARG A 153 -27.10 -4.36 -0.78
C ARG A 153 -25.60 -4.47 -1.08
N ASP A 154 -25.07 -3.51 -1.82
CA ASP A 154 -23.64 -3.41 -2.13
C ASP A 154 -22.79 -3.23 -0.86
N GLN A 155 -23.27 -2.47 0.13
CA GLN A 155 -22.59 -2.36 1.42
C GLN A 155 -22.60 -3.69 2.18
N PHE A 156 -23.72 -4.43 2.14
CA PHE A 156 -23.82 -5.74 2.77
C PHE A 156 -22.89 -6.78 2.12
N ASP A 157 -22.86 -6.85 0.79
CA ASP A 157 -22.04 -7.85 0.08
C ASP A 157 -20.52 -7.65 0.31
N ASN A 158 -20.11 -6.46 0.77
CA ASN A 158 -18.73 -6.15 1.15
C ASN A 158 -18.39 -6.49 2.62
N VAL A 159 -19.35 -6.98 3.41
CA VAL A 159 -19.11 -7.36 4.81
C VAL A 159 -18.36 -8.69 4.87
N GLN A 160 -17.06 -8.61 5.18
CA GLN A 160 -16.20 -9.78 5.35
C GLN A 160 -16.16 -10.27 6.80
N ASN A 161 -16.52 -9.42 7.76
CA ASN A 161 -16.42 -9.72 9.18
C ASN A 161 -17.53 -10.68 9.62
N HIS A 162 -17.16 -11.89 10.02
CA HIS A 162 -18.06 -12.94 10.45
C HIS A 162 -18.87 -12.53 11.69
N THR A 163 -18.28 -11.76 12.61
CA THR A 163 -18.98 -11.31 13.83
C THR A 163 -20.16 -10.40 13.48
N LEU A 164 -20.00 -9.50 12.51
CA LEU A 164 -21.11 -8.66 12.03
C LEU A 164 -22.22 -9.50 11.37
N MET A 165 -21.83 -10.52 10.58
CA MET A 165 -22.78 -11.45 9.98
C MET A 165 -23.57 -12.23 11.04
N VAL A 166 -22.89 -12.74 12.07
CA VAL A 166 -23.52 -13.46 13.19
C VAL A 166 -24.46 -12.53 13.98
N MET A 167 -24.02 -11.32 14.32
CA MET A 167 -24.86 -10.35 15.04
C MET A 167 -26.13 -9.99 14.25
N LEU A 168 -26.01 -9.83 12.93
CA LEU A 168 -27.15 -9.55 12.06
C LEU A 168 -28.11 -10.74 12.01
N HIS A 169 -27.57 -11.95 11.87
CA HIS A 169 -28.35 -13.19 11.89
C HIS A 169 -29.13 -13.34 13.21
N ASP A 170 -28.47 -13.18 14.35
CA ASP A 170 -29.09 -13.31 15.67
C ASP A 170 -30.19 -12.25 15.88
N SER A 171 -29.95 -11.02 15.42
CA SER A 171 -30.94 -9.96 15.41
C SER A 171 -32.17 -10.31 14.56
N MET A 172 -31.95 -10.88 13.37
CA MET A 172 -33.01 -11.33 12.48
C MET A 172 -33.86 -12.43 13.13
N GLU A 173 -33.23 -13.46 13.69
CA GLU A 173 -33.92 -14.57 14.35
C GLU A 173 -34.70 -14.11 15.59
N LEU A 174 -34.13 -13.20 16.38
CA LEU A 174 -34.83 -12.61 17.52
C LEU A 174 -36.10 -11.85 17.10
N VAL A 175 -36.05 -11.14 15.97
CA VAL A 175 -37.22 -10.44 15.42
C VAL A 175 -38.24 -11.45 14.90
N LYS A 176 -37.83 -12.48 14.18
CA LYS A 176 -38.73 -13.57 13.71
C LYS A 176 -39.49 -14.19 14.88
N LEU A 177 -38.80 -14.48 15.99
CA LEU A 177 -39.41 -15.00 17.23
C LEU A 177 -40.40 -14.03 17.88
N LYS A 178 -40.10 -12.72 17.90
CA LYS A 178 -40.91 -11.71 18.60
C LYS A 178 -42.11 -11.18 17.81
N SER A 179 -42.00 -11.06 16.48
CA SER A 179 -42.99 -10.34 15.65
C SER A 179 -43.74 -11.22 14.67
N GLY A 180 -43.56 -12.55 14.68
CA GLY A 180 -44.18 -13.43 13.69
C GLY A 180 -43.68 -13.19 12.25
N GLY A 181 -42.50 -12.56 12.10
CA GLY A 181 -41.79 -12.48 10.81
C GLY A 181 -41.66 -11.09 10.17
N THR A 182 -42.25 -10.03 10.72
CA THR A 182 -42.12 -8.68 10.11
C THR A 182 -41.20 -7.74 10.92
N PRO A 183 -40.04 -7.32 10.39
CA PRO A 183 -39.18 -6.32 11.01
C PRO A 183 -39.81 -4.92 10.92
N ARG A 184 -39.91 -4.19 12.03
CA ARG A 184 -40.16 -2.74 12.00
C ARG A 184 -38.83 -2.01 11.76
N PRO A 185 -38.80 -0.84 11.09
CA PRO A 185 -37.58 -0.05 10.96
C PRO A 185 -37.06 0.42 12.33
N LEU A 186 -35.74 0.57 12.47
CA LEU A 186 -35.18 1.30 13.62
C LEU A 186 -35.65 2.75 13.56
N LYS A 187 -36.23 3.24 14.65
CA LYS A 187 -36.55 4.67 14.75
C LYS A 187 -35.23 5.42 14.81
N SER A 188 -35.04 6.37 13.89
CA SER A 188 -33.95 7.35 13.90
C SER A 188 -34.03 8.27 15.11
#